data_AF-A0A3D0FQM0-F1
#
_entry.id   AF-A0A3D0FQM0-F1
#
_cell.length_a   1.000
_cell.length_b   1.000
_cell.length_c   1.000
_cell.angle_alpha   90.00
_cell.angle_beta   90.00
_cell.angle_gamma   90.00
#
_symmetry.space_group_name_H-M   'P 1'
#
loop_
_entity.id
_entity.type
_entity.pdbx_description
1 polymer ?
#
loop_
_entity_poly.entity_id
_entity_poly.type
_entity_poly.pdbx_seq_one_letter_code
_entity_poly.pdbx_strand_id
1 'polypeptide(L)'
;MQSFKVKGKGLYLILTLFVCSKMVAQTTDALSTYTPYSLFGVGDVSRPGTAFNKSMGSIGIGVKDMRYINYLNPASIVERDSLSFMADFGMEQNNHYLSGNGVKSAYNSFNMHHLLITLPIYKRSTFIIGAVPFSSVGYKFAKKETDPEIINEMGDVEYQKYGTGSISQLLAGASVKIKNFAIGAEGIYYFGTIDRYSNVVFSSSTTYRQI
;
A
#
# COMPACT_ATOMS: atom_id res chain seq x y z
N MET A 1 -26.59 31.92 -16.66
CA MET A 1 -25.98 30.62 -17.02
C MET A 1 -24.84 30.88 -18.01
N GLN A 2 -23.60 30.95 -17.55
CA GLN A 2 -22.44 31.22 -18.43
C GLN A 2 -22.02 29.93 -19.14
N SER A 3 -22.10 29.95 -20.47
CA SER A 3 -21.69 28.85 -21.35
C SER A 3 -20.17 28.73 -21.36
N PHE A 4 -19.65 27.63 -20.83
CA PHE A 4 -18.22 27.30 -20.84
C PHE A 4 -17.79 26.92 -22.28
N LYS A 5 -17.20 27.86 -23.01
CA LYS A 5 -16.55 27.59 -24.31
C LYS A 5 -15.18 26.94 -24.07
N VAL A 6 -15.12 25.62 -24.16
CA VAL A 6 -13.85 24.87 -24.17
C VAL A 6 -13.14 25.13 -25.50
N LYS A 7 -12.07 25.94 -25.48
CA LYS A 7 -11.22 26.19 -26.67
C LYS A 7 -10.43 24.93 -27.03
N GLY A 8 -10.13 24.73 -28.31
CA GLY A 8 -9.54 23.50 -28.88
C GLY A 8 -8.30 22.93 -28.19
N LYS A 9 -7.51 23.74 -27.45
CA LYS A 9 -6.39 23.25 -26.63
C LYS A 9 -6.83 22.45 -25.39
N GLY A 10 -7.99 22.78 -24.80
CA GLY A 10 -8.57 22.02 -23.69
C GLY A 10 -9.13 20.66 -24.13
N LEU A 11 -9.55 20.55 -25.39
CA LEU A 11 -10.02 19.28 -25.97
C LEU A 11 -8.87 18.27 -26.08
N TYR A 12 -7.67 18.69 -26.50
CA TYR A 12 -6.50 17.81 -26.54
C TYR A 12 -6.08 17.31 -25.17
N LEU A 13 -6.22 18.13 -24.13
CA LEU A 13 -5.88 17.77 -22.75
C LEU A 13 -6.87 16.76 -22.16
N ILE A 14 -8.16 16.90 -22.50
CA ILE A 14 -9.20 15.92 -22.17
C ILE A 14 -8.98 14.61 -22.95
N LEU A 15 -8.60 14.70 -24.22
CA LEU A 15 -8.33 13.54 -25.08
C LEU A 15 -7.08 12.77 -24.62
N THR A 16 -6.00 13.45 -24.23
CA THR A 16 -4.81 12.79 -23.67
C THR A 16 -5.10 12.13 -22.31
N LEU A 17 -5.95 12.74 -21.47
CA LEU A 17 -6.42 12.12 -20.23
C LEU A 17 -7.24 10.84 -20.50
N PHE A 18 -8.07 10.85 -21.56
CA PHE A 18 -8.92 9.72 -21.96
C PHE A 18 -8.19 8.60 -22.73
N VAL A 19 -7.03 8.90 -23.32
CA VAL A 19 -6.16 7.90 -23.94
C VAL A 19 -5.27 7.22 -22.89
N CYS A 20 -4.93 7.91 -21.80
CA CYS A 20 -4.15 7.35 -20.69
C CYS A 20 -4.96 6.40 -19.78
N SER A 21 -6.30 6.49 -19.78
CA SER A 21 -7.18 5.56 -19.04
C SER A 21 -7.25 4.14 -19.62
N LYS A 22 -6.48 3.84 -20.67
CA LYS A 22 -6.21 2.47 -21.16
C LYS A 22 -5.02 1.79 -20.45
N MET A 23 -4.47 2.37 -19.39
CA MET A 23 -3.60 1.64 -18.46
C MET A 23 -4.45 0.60 -17.73
N VAL A 24 -4.43 -0.63 -18.24
CA VAL A 24 -4.98 -1.80 -17.56
C VAL A 24 -4.22 -1.94 -16.24
N ALA A 25 -4.83 -1.52 -15.13
CA ALA A 25 -4.42 -1.96 -13.81
C ALA A 25 -4.58 -3.49 -13.77
N GLN A 26 -3.53 -4.18 -13.36
CA GLN A 26 -3.41 -5.63 -13.51
C GLN A 26 -4.59 -6.35 -12.87
N THR A 27 -5.27 -7.21 -13.63
CA THR A 27 -6.43 -8.01 -13.20
C THR A 27 -6.05 -9.28 -12.45
N THR A 28 -4.78 -9.41 -12.05
CA THR A 28 -4.23 -10.63 -11.45
C THR A 28 -4.04 -10.40 -9.96
N ASP A 29 -4.86 -11.07 -9.15
CA ASP A 29 -4.80 -11.14 -7.68
C ASP A 29 -4.37 -9.81 -7.02
N ALA A 30 -5.30 -8.94 -6.61
CA ALA A 30 -4.97 -7.63 -6.01
C ALA A 30 -4.30 -7.75 -4.62
N LEU A 31 -3.04 -8.19 -4.59
CA LEU A 31 -2.23 -8.31 -3.39
C LEU A 31 -1.43 -7.02 -3.16
N SER A 32 -1.49 -6.49 -1.95
CA SER A 32 -0.71 -5.29 -1.61
C SER A 32 0.80 -5.51 -1.63
N THR A 33 1.28 -6.75 -1.56
CA THR A 33 2.69 -7.09 -1.79
C THR A 33 2.77 -8.48 -2.41
N TYR A 34 3.89 -8.83 -3.04
CA TYR A 34 4.11 -10.20 -3.49
C TYR A 34 5.54 -10.60 -3.22
N THR A 35 5.74 -11.20 -2.06
CA THR A 35 7.06 -11.61 -1.59
C THR A 35 6.97 -12.81 -0.64
N PRO A 36 7.79 -13.85 -0.85
CA PRO A 36 7.96 -14.98 0.07
C PRO A 36 8.29 -14.55 1.50
N TYR A 37 8.92 -13.38 1.67
CA TYR A 37 9.30 -12.84 2.96
C TYR A 37 8.10 -12.38 3.79
N SER A 38 6.94 -12.13 3.16
CA SER A 38 5.72 -11.70 3.85
C SER A 38 4.96 -12.85 4.56
N LEU A 39 5.47 -14.09 4.46
CA LEU A 39 4.89 -15.25 5.14
C LEU A 39 4.85 -15.08 6.68
N PHE A 40 5.87 -14.41 7.22
CA PHE A 40 6.11 -14.34 8.66
C PHE A 40 5.48 -13.11 9.31
N GLY A 41 5.00 -13.27 10.55
CA GLY A 41 4.56 -12.17 11.41
C GLY A 41 3.43 -11.32 10.83
N VAL A 42 3.63 -10.01 10.80
CA VAL A 42 2.67 -9.02 10.25
C VAL A 42 2.82 -8.79 8.75
N GLY A 43 3.74 -9.52 8.09
CA GLY A 43 4.06 -9.36 6.68
C GLY A 43 5.24 -8.42 6.41
N ASP A 44 5.29 -7.90 5.20
CA ASP A 44 6.26 -6.90 4.77
C ASP A 44 5.86 -5.52 5.31
N VAL A 45 6.75 -4.88 6.06
CA VAL A 45 6.49 -3.61 6.73
C VAL A 45 6.81 -2.47 5.78
N SER A 46 5.83 -1.57 5.58
CA SER A 46 6.00 -0.41 4.72
C SER A 46 7.01 0.56 5.33
N ARG A 47 7.88 1.11 4.47
CA ARG A 47 8.81 2.18 4.88
C ARG A 47 8.02 3.46 5.17
N PRO A 48 8.12 4.04 6.39
CA PRO A 48 7.37 5.22 6.73
C PRO A 48 7.96 6.47 6.07
N GLY A 49 7.16 7.53 6.02
CA GLY A 49 7.47 8.82 5.42
C GLY A 49 6.64 9.14 4.17
N THR A 50 6.53 10.41 3.83
CA THR A 50 5.94 10.87 2.56
C THR A 50 6.96 10.71 1.42
N ALA A 51 6.55 11.03 0.18
CA ALA A 51 7.44 10.95 -0.97
C ALA A 51 8.75 11.74 -0.74
N PHE A 52 8.65 12.92 -0.11
CA PHE A 52 9.81 13.75 0.23
C PHE A 52 10.77 13.04 1.19
N ASN A 53 10.25 12.47 2.29
CA ASN A 53 11.07 11.74 3.25
C ASN A 53 11.71 10.52 2.59
N LYS A 54 10.96 9.77 1.78
CA LYS A 54 11.48 8.59 1.05
C LYS A 54 12.61 8.96 0.09
N SER A 55 12.50 10.08 -0.62
CA SER A 55 13.58 10.58 -1.50
C SER A 55 14.88 10.88 -0.75
N MET A 56 14.80 11.18 0.55
CA MET A 56 15.97 11.38 1.42
C MET A 56 16.42 10.09 2.15
N GLY A 57 15.93 8.91 1.75
CA GLY A 57 16.22 7.66 2.45
C GLY A 57 15.37 7.46 3.72
N SER A 58 14.16 8.01 3.75
CA SER A 58 13.21 7.96 4.87
C SER A 58 13.68 8.68 6.15
N ILE A 59 14.64 9.61 6.04
CA ILE A 59 14.96 10.51 7.15
C ILE A 59 13.90 11.61 7.27
N GLY A 60 13.59 12.04 8.49
CA GLY A 60 12.59 13.09 8.69
C GLY A 60 12.42 13.60 10.12
N ILE A 61 13.09 13.06 11.13
CA ILE A 61 12.82 13.45 12.53
C ILE A 61 13.06 14.95 12.79
N GLY A 62 14.13 15.53 12.24
CA GLY A 62 14.44 16.96 12.38
C GLY A 62 13.92 17.85 11.25
N VAL A 63 13.17 17.28 10.32
CA VAL A 63 12.79 17.92 9.07
C VAL A 63 11.42 18.58 9.26
N LYS A 64 11.38 19.92 9.23
CA LYS A 64 10.13 20.68 9.22
C LYS A 64 10.09 21.63 8.04
N ASP A 65 8.94 21.72 7.40
CA ASP A 65 8.69 22.64 6.29
C ASP A 65 7.18 22.89 6.19
N MET A 66 6.83 24.05 5.65
CA MET A 66 5.45 24.45 5.37
C MET A 66 4.90 23.82 4.08
N ARG A 67 5.75 23.26 3.21
CA ARG A 67 5.38 22.81 1.85
C ARG A 67 5.06 21.32 1.73
N TYR A 68 5.43 20.52 2.72
CA TYR A 68 5.09 19.10 2.77
C TYR A 68 4.57 18.72 4.15
N ILE A 69 3.94 17.56 4.24
CA ILE A 69 3.53 16.98 5.51
C ILE A 69 4.60 15.97 5.91
N ASN A 70 5.09 16.09 7.14
CA ASN A 70 5.98 15.11 7.72
C ASN A 70 5.32 14.53 8.97
N TYR A 71 4.75 13.34 8.82
CA TYR A 71 4.11 12.62 9.92
C TYR A 71 5.10 11.72 10.70
N LEU A 72 6.38 11.62 10.28
CA LEU A 72 7.39 10.86 11.02
C LEU A 72 7.68 11.46 12.40
N ASN A 73 7.45 12.76 12.55
CA ASN A 73 7.54 13.45 13.82
C ASN A 73 6.32 14.38 13.93
N PRO A 74 5.40 14.15 14.88
CA PRO A 74 4.22 14.99 15.03
C PRO A 74 4.60 16.46 15.25
N ALA A 75 5.66 16.77 15.99
CA ALA A 75 6.08 18.15 16.25
C ALA A 75 6.52 18.91 14.98
N SER A 76 6.89 18.21 13.90
CA SER A 76 7.34 18.84 12.67
C SER A 76 6.21 19.50 11.85
N ILE A 77 4.95 19.12 12.10
CA ILE A 77 3.78 19.65 11.35
C ILE A 77 3.38 21.08 11.76
N VAL A 78 3.98 21.61 12.83
CA VAL A 78 3.56 22.88 13.46
C VAL A 78 3.86 24.11 12.61
N GLU A 79 4.76 23.98 11.64
CA GLU A 79 5.17 25.06 10.74
C GLU A 79 4.16 25.20 9.59
N ARG A 80 2.86 25.32 9.91
CA ARG A 80 1.76 25.50 8.94
C ARG A 80 1.19 26.91 9.04
N ASP A 81 0.83 27.48 7.90
CA ASP A 81 0.12 28.76 7.88
C ASP A 81 -1.27 28.61 8.50
N SER A 82 -1.68 29.60 9.29
CA SER A 82 -2.91 29.60 10.09
C SER A 82 -4.20 29.53 9.26
N LEU A 83 -4.14 29.85 7.97
CA LEU A 83 -5.29 29.88 7.05
C LEU A 83 -5.20 28.82 5.94
N SER A 84 -4.22 27.92 6.00
CA SER A 84 -3.98 26.91 4.97
C SER A 84 -4.23 25.51 5.51
N PHE A 85 -5.10 24.75 4.84
CA PHE A 85 -5.15 23.29 5.01
C PHE A 85 -4.26 22.65 3.95
N MET A 86 -3.65 21.52 4.29
CA MET A 86 -2.88 20.73 3.33
C MET A 86 -3.34 19.28 3.36
N ALA A 87 -3.60 18.74 2.18
CA ALA A 87 -3.86 17.33 1.97
C ALA A 87 -2.74 16.74 1.11
N ASP A 88 -2.20 15.61 1.53
CA ASP A 88 -1.15 14.88 0.84
C ASP A 88 -1.62 13.44 0.61
N PHE A 89 -1.51 12.97 -0.63
CA PHE A 89 -1.85 11.61 -0.99
C PHE A 89 -0.69 10.99 -1.77
N GLY A 90 -0.33 9.77 -1.43
CA GLY A 90 0.74 9.03 -2.09
C GLY A 90 0.23 7.74 -2.70
N MET A 91 0.82 7.36 -3.83
CA MET A 91 0.66 6.04 -4.45
C MET A 91 2.04 5.44 -4.67
N GLU A 92 2.15 4.13 -4.56
CA GLU A 92 3.40 3.39 -4.72
C GLU A 92 3.19 2.23 -5.69
N GLN A 93 4.16 2.07 -6.59
CA GLN A 93 4.22 0.93 -7.51
C GLN A 93 5.54 0.19 -7.29
N ASN A 94 5.44 -1.10 -6.96
CA ASN A 94 6.61 -1.96 -6.74
C ASN A 94 6.67 -3.08 -7.77
N ASN A 95 7.87 -3.31 -8.31
CA ASN A 95 8.15 -4.43 -9.21
C ASN A 95 8.99 -5.46 -8.46
N HIS A 96 8.40 -6.61 -8.17
CA HIS A 96 9.07 -7.72 -7.51
C HIS A 96 9.56 -8.72 -8.57
N TYR A 97 10.86 -8.98 -8.57
CA TYR A 97 11.50 -10.00 -9.39
C TYR A 97 12.10 -11.06 -8.49
N LEU A 98 11.58 -12.28 -8.57
CA LEU A 98 12.02 -13.41 -7.75
C LEU A 98 12.60 -14.49 -8.65
N SER A 99 13.71 -15.06 -8.21
CA SER A 99 14.38 -16.16 -8.90
C SER A 99 14.89 -17.14 -7.86
N GLY A 100 14.51 -18.41 -8.01
CA GLY A 100 14.95 -19.48 -7.11
C GLY A 100 14.73 -20.86 -7.72
N ASN A 101 15.73 -21.74 -7.59
CA ASN A 101 15.68 -23.13 -8.03
C ASN A 101 15.14 -23.36 -9.47
N GLY A 102 15.54 -22.49 -10.42
CA GLY A 102 15.10 -22.54 -11.82
C GLY A 102 13.75 -21.87 -12.12
N VAL A 103 13.00 -21.44 -11.10
CA VAL A 103 11.71 -20.73 -11.26
C VAL A 103 11.94 -19.22 -11.19
N LYS A 104 11.38 -18.49 -12.16
CA LYS A 104 11.35 -17.02 -12.19
C LYS A 104 9.91 -16.54 -12.03
N SER A 105 9.70 -15.54 -11.18
CA SER A 105 8.41 -14.89 -11.00
C SER A 105 8.61 -13.39 -11.03
N ALA A 106 7.73 -12.70 -11.75
CA ALA A 106 7.67 -11.24 -11.79
C ALA A 106 6.26 -10.83 -11.38
N TYR A 107 6.17 -9.90 -10.44
CA TYR A 107 4.90 -9.40 -9.95
C TYR A 107 4.99 -7.88 -9.78
N ASN A 108 3.95 -7.18 -10.19
CA ASN A 108 3.85 -5.74 -10.03
C ASN A 108 2.69 -5.44 -9.09
N SER A 109 2.98 -4.71 -8.01
CA SER A 109 1.96 -4.27 -7.06
C SER A 109 1.76 -2.77 -7.21
N PHE A 110 0.51 -2.34 -7.12
CA PHE A 110 0.11 -0.94 -7.15
C PHE A 110 -0.78 -0.65 -5.95
N ASN A 111 -0.30 0.23 -5.06
CA ASN A 111 -0.94 0.48 -3.77
C ASN A 111 -1.05 1.97 -3.47
N MET A 112 -2.04 2.30 -2.64
CA MET A 112 -2.10 3.60 -1.99
C MET A 112 -1.09 3.63 -0.85
N HIS A 113 -0.21 4.64 -0.84
CA HIS A 113 0.82 4.79 0.17
C HIS A 113 0.35 5.56 1.39
N HIS A 114 -0.35 6.67 1.23
CA HIS A 114 -0.81 7.46 2.37
C HIS A 114 -1.91 8.43 1.93
N LEU A 115 -2.75 8.79 2.89
CA LEU A 115 -3.65 9.93 2.81
C LEU A 115 -3.51 10.72 4.11
N LEU A 116 -3.03 11.94 4.03
CA LEU A 116 -2.75 12.80 5.18
C LEU A 116 -3.46 14.13 4.98
N ILE A 117 -4.07 14.64 6.05
CA ILE A 117 -4.72 15.94 6.08
C ILE A 117 -4.21 16.67 7.31
N THR A 118 -3.74 17.89 7.11
CA THR A 118 -3.33 18.79 8.20
C THR A 118 -4.17 20.05 8.21
N LEU A 119 -4.56 20.44 9.41
CA LEU A 119 -5.45 21.57 9.66
C LEU A 119 -4.86 22.42 10.79
N PRO A 120 -4.63 23.73 10.60
CA PRO A 120 -4.29 24.63 11.69
C PRO A 120 -5.52 24.85 12.58
N ILE A 121 -5.41 24.59 13.88
CA ILE A 121 -6.50 24.83 14.84
C ILE A 121 -6.46 26.27 15.35
N TYR A 122 -5.26 26.75 15.70
CA TYR A 122 -5.05 28.08 16.27
C TYR A 122 -3.67 28.61 15.87
N LYS A 123 -3.36 29.87 16.22
CA LYS A 123 -2.02 30.43 16.02
C LYS A 123 -0.97 29.48 16.61
N ARG A 124 -0.08 28.95 15.76
CA ARG A 124 1.01 28.03 16.13
C ARG A 124 0.56 26.65 16.63
N SER A 125 -0.65 26.21 16.27
CA SER A 125 -1.17 24.88 16.60
C SER A 125 -1.72 24.19 15.35
N THR A 126 -1.35 22.93 15.15
CA THR A 126 -1.71 22.16 13.95
C THR A 126 -2.15 20.76 14.34
N PHE A 127 -3.23 20.31 13.71
CA PHE A 127 -3.74 18.95 13.79
C PHE A 127 -3.40 18.20 12.51
N ILE A 128 -3.16 16.90 12.64
CA ILE A 128 -2.98 15.96 11.54
C ILE A 128 -3.94 14.79 11.74
N ILE A 129 -4.54 14.33 10.65
CA ILE A 129 -5.23 13.06 10.56
C ILE A 129 -4.83 12.36 9.28
N GLY A 130 -4.74 11.04 9.30
CA GLY A 130 -4.43 10.31 8.10
C GLY A 130 -4.60 8.81 8.21
N ALA A 131 -4.49 8.15 7.07
CA ALA A 131 -4.49 6.71 6.91
C ALA A 131 -3.25 6.30 6.11
N VAL A 132 -2.48 5.36 6.63
CA VAL A 132 -1.25 4.86 6.01
C VAL A 132 -1.26 3.32 6.13
N PRO A 133 -0.91 2.53 5.11
CA PRO A 133 -0.69 1.10 5.27
C PRO A 133 0.58 0.88 6.11
N PHE A 134 0.49 0.06 7.15
CA PHE A 134 1.61 -0.29 8.02
C PHE A 134 2.35 -1.52 7.49
N SER A 135 1.61 -2.59 7.20
CA SER A 135 2.19 -3.83 6.68
C SER A 135 1.27 -4.52 5.70
N SER A 136 1.84 -5.38 4.85
CA SER A 136 1.12 -6.13 3.84
C SER A 136 1.62 -7.57 3.77
N VAL A 137 0.69 -8.51 3.63
CA VAL A 137 0.95 -9.94 3.43
C VAL A 137 0.50 -10.31 2.04
N GLY A 138 1.39 -10.94 1.29
CA GLY A 138 1.07 -11.40 -0.04
C GLY A 138 2.11 -12.38 -0.56
N TYR A 139 1.70 -13.64 -0.63
CA TYR A 139 2.50 -14.72 -1.20
C TYR A 139 1.58 -15.79 -1.77
N LYS A 140 2.05 -16.48 -2.80
CA LYS A 140 1.38 -17.63 -3.39
C LYS A 140 2.44 -18.64 -3.80
N PHE A 141 2.45 -19.78 -3.14
CA PHE A 141 3.29 -20.92 -3.48
C PHE A 141 2.38 -22.04 -3.99
N ALA A 142 2.69 -22.54 -5.16
CA ALA A 142 2.10 -23.75 -5.70
C ALA A 142 3.22 -24.75 -5.96
N LYS A 143 3.15 -25.91 -5.32
CA LYS A 143 4.06 -27.03 -5.56
C LYS A 143 3.24 -28.21 -6.04
N LYS A 144 3.53 -28.69 -7.24
CA LYS A 144 3.00 -29.95 -7.74
C LYS A 144 3.77 -31.11 -7.12
N GLU A 145 3.05 -32.15 -6.71
CA GLU A 145 3.66 -33.40 -6.28
C GLU A 145 4.35 -34.06 -7.48
N THR A 146 5.52 -34.67 -7.25
CA THR A 146 6.32 -35.31 -8.32
C THR A 146 6.56 -36.79 -8.05
N ASP A 147 6.11 -37.30 -6.90
CA ASP A 147 6.24 -38.71 -6.56
C ASP A 147 5.29 -39.59 -7.41
N PRO A 148 5.82 -40.49 -8.25
CA PRO A 148 5.00 -41.34 -9.11
C PRO A 148 4.11 -42.31 -8.35
N GLU A 149 4.40 -42.69 -7.10
CA GLU A 149 3.50 -43.57 -6.33
C GLU A 149 2.21 -42.83 -5.93
N ILE A 150 2.33 -41.58 -5.50
CA ILE A 150 1.19 -40.75 -5.06
C ILE A 150 0.34 -40.29 -6.26
N ILE A 151 0.99 -39.95 -7.38
CA ILE A 151 0.29 -39.51 -8.60
C ILE A 151 -0.55 -40.65 -9.21
N ASN A 152 -0.06 -41.90 -9.14
CA ASN A 152 -0.77 -43.06 -9.67
C ASN A 152 -2.01 -43.44 -8.84
N GLU A 153 -2.03 -43.15 -7.54
CA GLU A 153 -3.16 -43.46 -6.63
C GLU A 153 -4.17 -42.30 -6.52
N MET A 154 -3.71 -41.05 -6.55
CA MET A 154 -4.54 -39.86 -6.25
C MET A 154 -4.65 -38.82 -7.39
N GLY A 155 -3.93 -38.99 -8.51
CA GLY A 155 -3.91 -38.03 -9.61
C GLY A 155 -2.95 -36.84 -9.39
N ASP A 156 -3.08 -35.76 -10.18
CA ASP A 156 -2.24 -34.55 -10.00
C ASP A 156 -2.62 -33.86 -8.68
N VAL A 157 -1.68 -33.82 -7.73
CA VAL A 157 -1.84 -33.19 -6.40
C VAL A 157 -1.02 -31.90 -6.38
N GLU A 158 -1.68 -30.80 -6.03
CA GLU A 158 -1.05 -29.48 -5.91
C GLU A 158 -1.19 -28.93 -4.49
N TYR A 159 -0.06 -28.69 -3.83
CA TYR A 159 -0.02 -27.98 -2.55
C TYR A 159 0.02 -26.49 -2.81
N GLN A 160 -1.06 -25.81 -2.44
CA GLN A 160 -1.17 -24.37 -2.58
C GLN A 160 -1.13 -23.70 -1.19
N LYS A 161 -0.14 -22.85 -0.98
CA LYS A 161 -0.06 -21.98 0.21
C LYS A 161 -0.18 -20.54 -0.25
N TYR A 162 -1.21 -19.84 0.19
CA TYR A 162 -1.37 -18.42 -0.13
C TYR A 162 -1.78 -17.64 1.11
N GLY A 163 -1.25 -16.42 1.21
CA GLY A 163 -1.62 -15.47 2.24
C GLY A 163 -1.87 -14.11 1.61
N THR A 164 -2.92 -13.46 2.09
CA THR A 164 -3.33 -12.13 1.61
C THR A 164 -3.86 -11.32 2.79
N GLY A 165 -3.64 -10.02 2.75
CA GLY A 165 -4.17 -9.09 3.74
C GLY A 165 -3.20 -7.96 4.04
N SER A 166 -3.70 -6.94 4.71
CA SER A 166 -2.94 -5.72 4.98
C SER A 166 -3.37 -5.14 6.33
N ILE A 167 -2.42 -4.60 7.08
CA ILE A 167 -2.68 -3.81 8.28
C ILE A 167 -2.46 -2.34 7.91
N SER A 168 -3.48 -1.53 8.12
CA SER A 168 -3.44 -0.09 7.99
C SER A 168 -3.44 0.59 9.35
N GLN A 169 -2.86 1.77 9.41
CA GLN A 169 -2.82 2.63 10.58
C GLN A 169 -3.61 3.91 10.30
N LEU A 170 -4.56 4.22 11.18
CA LEU A 170 -5.12 5.56 11.32
C LEU A 170 -4.24 6.34 12.28
N LEU A 171 -3.82 7.53 11.86
CA LEU A 171 -3.08 8.46 12.68
C LEU A 171 -3.91 9.70 12.95
N ALA A 172 -3.86 10.19 14.18
CA ALA A 172 -4.40 11.48 14.56
C ALA A 172 -3.45 12.13 15.56
N GLY A 173 -3.05 13.38 15.32
CA GLY A 173 -2.06 14.05 16.15
C GLY A 173 -2.27 15.55 16.20
N ALA A 174 -1.72 16.16 17.23
CA ALA A 174 -1.75 17.61 17.42
C ALA A 174 -0.39 18.11 17.87
N SER A 175 -0.05 19.31 17.41
CA SER A 175 1.25 19.92 17.66
C SER A 175 1.13 21.41 17.92
N VAL A 176 1.95 21.91 18.84
CA VAL A 176 1.95 23.31 19.29
C VAL A 176 3.38 23.83 19.36
N LYS A 177 3.60 25.07 18.90
CA LYS A 177 4.90 25.74 18.94
C LYS A 177 4.92 26.81 20.02
N ILE A 178 5.76 26.60 21.03
CA ILE A 178 6.01 27.49 22.16
C ILE A 178 7.39 28.13 21.95
N LYS A 179 7.41 29.41 21.54
CA LYS A 179 8.63 30.14 21.17
C LYS A 179 9.45 29.38 20.11
N ASN A 180 10.57 28.77 20.52
CA ASN A 180 11.51 28.06 19.66
C ASN A 180 11.35 26.54 19.77
N PHE A 181 10.48 26.05 20.66
CA PHE A 181 10.22 24.64 20.87
C PHE A 181 8.90 24.23 20.24
N ALA A 182 8.88 23.06 19.60
CA ALA A 182 7.69 22.44 19.07
C ALA A 182 7.44 21.15 19.84
N ILE A 183 6.21 20.95 20.29
CA ILE A 183 5.77 19.75 20.99
C ILE A 183 4.61 19.18 20.19
N GLY A 184 4.61 17.87 19.98
CA GLY A 184 3.54 17.17 19.28
C GLY A 184 3.26 15.83 19.94
N ALA A 185 2.01 15.41 19.86
CA ALA A 185 1.55 14.09 20.28
C ALA A 185 0.72 13.47 19.16
N GLU A 186 0.83 12.16 18.99
CA GLU A 186 0.12 11.39 17.97
C GLU A 186 -0.44 10.11 18.59
N GLY A 187 -1.69 9.81 18.25
CA GLY A 187 -2.34 8.52 18.51
C GLY A 187 -2.43 7.74 17.21
N ILE A 188 -2.05 6.47 17.27
CA ILE A 188 -2.07 5.55 16.13
C ILE A 188 -3.00 4.38 16.46
N TYR A 189 -3.90 4.07 15.54
CA TYR A 189 -4.80 2.92 15.63
C TYR A 189 -4.59 1.98 14.45
N TYR A 190 -4.22 0.74 14.73
CA TYR A 190 -4.00 -0.30 13.73
C TYR A 190 -5.28 -1.08 13.45
N PHE A 191 -5.61 -1.26 12.17
CA PHE A 191 -6.78 -2.00 11.71
C PHE A 191 -6.46 -2.75 10.42
N GLY A 192 -7.04 -3.94 10.26
CA GLY A 192 -6.83 -4.78 9.08
C GLY A 192 -6.94 -6.26 9.40
N THR A 193 -7.01 -7.08 8.37
CA THR A 193 -7.07 -8.53 8.46
C THR A 193 -5.94 -9.16 7.66
N ILE A 194 -5.42 -10.28 8.16
CA ILE A 194 -4.42 -11.10 7.49
C ILE A 194 -4.96 -12.51 7.45
N ASP A 195 -5.22 -13.02 6.24
CA ASP A 195 -5.71 -14.36 6.02
C ASP A 195 -4.59 -15.24 5.45
N ARG A 196 -4.48 -16.46 5.99
CA ARG A 196 -3.48 -17.44 5.57
C ARG A 196 -4.18 -18.77 5.30
N TYR A 197 -3.90 -19.31 4.12
CA TYR A 197 -4.52 -20.54 3.65
C TYR A 197 -3.45 -21.55 3.25
N SER A 198 -3.73 -22.81 3.57
CA SER A 198 -2.93 -23.96 3.18
C SER A 198 -3.87 -25.01 2.64
N ASN A 199 -3.95 -25.09 1.31
CA ASN A 199 -4.86 -25.97 0.61
C ASN A 199 -4.07 -27.10 -0.07
N VAL A 200 -4.71 -28.26 -0.13
CA VAL A 200 -4.28 -29.38 -0.97
C VAL A 200 -5.34 -29.53 -2.04
N VAL A 201 -4.96 -29.34 -3.31
CA VAL A 201 -5.86 -29.42 -4.45
C VAL A 201 -5.63 -30.75 -5.16
N PHE A 202 -6.69 -31.54 -5.28
CA PHE A 202 -6.69 -32.80 -6.02
C PHE A 202 -7.35 -32.59 -7.39
N SER A 203 -6.67 -32.98 -8.47
CA SER A 203 -7.14 -32.80 -9.85
C SER A 203 -8.02 -33.96 -10.38
N SER A 204 -8.52 -34.83 -9.51
CA SER A 204 -9.35 -35.97 -9.93
C SER A 204 -10.82 -35.57 -10.10
N SER A 205 -11.28 -35.45 -11.36
CA SER A 205 -12.70 -35.31 -11.74
C SER A 205 -13.37 -36.68 -12.02
N THR A 206 -13.02 -37.71 -11.26
CA THR A 206 -13.66 -39.02 -11.39
C THR A 206 -14.88 -39.10 -10.48
N THR A 207 -16.04 -38.73 -11.03
CA THR A 207 -17.35 -39.13 -10.49
C THR A 207 -17.40 -40.65 -10.47
N TYR A 208 -17.19 -41.27 -9.31
CA TYR A 208 -17.48 -42.68 -9.11
C TYR A 208 -18.98 -42.88 -9.23
N ARG A 209 -19.45 -43.27 -10.43
CA ARG A 209 -20.81 -43.76 -10.62
C ARG A 209 -20.83 -45.20 -10.11
N GLN A 210 -21.31 -45.40 -8.89
CA GLN A 210 -21.63 -46.74 -8.40
C GLN A 210 -22.71 -47.35 -9.29
N ILE A 211 -22.43 -48.54 -9.82
CA ILE A 211 -23.43 -49.50 -10.34
C ILE A 211 -23.34 -50.71 -9.42
#